data_AF-A0A3C0LC70-F1
#
_entry.id   AF-A0A3C0LC70-F1
#
_cell.length_a   1.000
_cell.length_b   1.000
_cell.length_c   1.000
_cell.angle_alpha   90.00
_cell.angle_beta   90.00
_cell.angle_gamma   90.00
#
_symmetry.space_group_name_H-M   'P 1'
#
loop_
_entity.id
_entity.type
_entity.pdbx_description
1 polymer ?
#
loop_
_entity_poly.entity_id
_entity_poly.type
_entity_poly.pdbx_seq_one_letter_code
_entity_poly.pdbx_strand_id
1 'polypeptide(L)'
;MNISRGPICEALNRLEKEGFVTIIPRRGTMVSNMTAQEVKDISKIRELLEPFAAKESLSRISRPKLEGIKKEFIKLMAKPETKKIECNFLL
;
A
#
# COMPACT_ATOMS: atom_id res chain seq x y z
N MET A 1 3.22 4.46 -20.18
CA MET A 1 4.41 4.63 -19.31
C MET A 1 5.63 4.33 -20.18
N ASN A 2 6.51 5.32 -20.42
CA ASN A 2 7.66 5.15 -21.31
C ASN A 2 8.94 4.92 -20.49
N ILE A 3 9.07 3.72 -19.90
CA ILE A 3 10.17 3.33 -19.01
C ILE A 3 10.84 2.08 -19.59
N SER A 4 12.18 2.03 -19.54
CA SER A 4 12.95 0.88 -20.02
C SER A 4 12.82 -0.34 -19.08
N ARG A 5 13.22 -1.52 -19.57
CA ARG A 5 13.10 -2.76 -18.79
C ARG A 5 14.02 -2.81 -17.55
N GLY A 6 15.16 -2.12 -17.61
CA GLY A 6 16.15 -2.11 -16.52
C GLY A 6 15.59 -1.60 -15.18
N PRO A 7 15.06 -0.36 -15.12
CA PRO A 7 14.45 0.20 -13.91
C PRO A 7 13.26 -0.62 -13.39
N ILE A 8 12.49 -1.24 -14.30
CA ILE A 8 11.38 -2.11 -13.93
C ILE A 8 11.89 -3.36 -13.23
N CYS A 9 12.91 -4.03 -13.80
CA CYS A 9 13.51 -5.21 -13.16
C CYS A 9 14.15 -4.87 -11.81
N GLU A 10 14.81 -3.71 -11.68
CA GLU A 10 15.38 -3.27 -10.42
C GLU A 10 14.30 -3.07 -9.34
N ALA A 11 13.19 -2.42 -9.70
CA ALA A 11 12.05 -2.24 -8.81
C ALA A 11 11.44 -3.58 -8.38
N LEU A 12 11.26 -4.53 -9.32
CA LEU A 12 10.74 -5.87 -9.01
C LEU A 12 11.67 -6.64 -8.08
N ASN A 13 12.99 -6.59 -8.30
CA ASN A 13 13.96 -7.23 -7.41
C ASN A 13 13.98 -6.62 -6.00
N ARG A 14 13.74 -5.30 -5.88
CA ARG A 14 13.59 -4.65 -4.58
C ARG A 14 12.32 -5.10 -3.87
N LEU A 15 11.19 -5.13 -4.58
CA LEU A 15 9.92 -5.61 -4.04
C LEU A 15 9.98 -7.09 -3.64
N GLU A 16 10.74 -7.91 -4.37
CA GLU A 16 10.97 -9.32 -4.00
C GLU A 16 11.76 -9.43 -2.70
N LYS A 17 12.84 -8.66 -2.55
CA LYS A 17 13.63 -8.61 -1.30
C LYS A 17 12.81 -8.13 -0.10
N GLU A 18 11.87 -7.22 -0.33
CA GLU A 18 10.95 -6.71 0.69
C GLU A 18 9.76 -7.64 0.94
N GLY A 19 9.62 -8.74 0.17
CA GLY A 19 8.57 -9.74 0.34
C GLY A 19 7.21 -9.33 -0.25
N PHE A 20 7.13 -8.26 -1.03
CA PHE A 20 5.89 -7.79 -1.66
C PHE A 20 5.51 -8.58 -2.93
N VAL A 21 6.49 -9.17 -3.58
CA VAL A 21 6.30 -10.02 -4.76
C VAL A 21 7.21 -11.25 -4.71
N THR A 22 6.88 -12.27 -5.50
CA THR A 22 7.72 -13.46 -5.70
C THR A 22 8.03 -13.60 -7.18
N ILE A 23 9.31 -13.76 -7.55
CA ILE A 23 9.72 -14.02 -8.93
C ILE A 23 9.82 -15.53 -9.14
N ILE A 24 8.94 -16.07 -9.98
CA ILE A 24 8.90 -17.50 -10.29
C ILE A 24 9.58 -17.72 -11.65
N PRO A 25 10.66 -18.54 -11.72
CA PRO A 25 11.35 -18.83 -12.97
C PRO A 25 10.38 -19.29 -14.06
N ARG A 26 10.46 -18.67 -15.25
CA ARG A 26 9.63 -18.96 -16.43
C ARG A 26 8.11 -18.71 -16.25
N ARG A 27 7.66 -18.17 -15.12
CA ARG A 27 6.24 -17.80 -14.88
C ARG A 27 6.04 -16.31 -14.64
N GLY A 28 7.11 -15.57 -14.34
CA GLY A 28 7.05 -14.12 -14.14
C GLY A 28 6.99 -13.74 -12.65
N THR A 29 6.36 -12.62 -12.34
CA THR A 29 6.32 -12.06 -10.98
C THR A 29 4.89 -12.02 -10.47
N MET A 30 4.67 -12.47 -9.24
CA MET A 30 3.35 -12.53 -8.60
C MET A 30 3.36 -11.74 -7.30
N VAL A 31 2.23 -11.13 -6.93
CA VAL A 31 2.10 -10.43 -5.64
C VAL A 31 2.08 -11.47 -4.51
N SER A 32 2.81 -11.19 -3.44
CA SER A 32 2.84 -12.06 -2.27
C SER A 32 1.47 -12.13 -1.60
N ASN A 33 1.08 -13.33 -1.18
CA ASN A 33 -0.11 -13.50 -0.34
C ASN A 33 0.17 -12.97 1.06
N MET A 34 -0.85 -12.35 1.67
CA MET A 34 -0.80 -11.89 3.05
C MET A 34 -1.83 -12.65 3.87
N THR A 35 -1.39 -13.24 4.97
CA THR A 35 -2.23 -13.94 5.92
C THR A 35 -3.05 -12.94 6.74
N ALA A 36 -4.21 -13.38 7.24
CA ALA A 36 -5.02 -12.55 8.12
C ALA A 36 -4.27 -12.14 9.41
N GLN A 37 -3.29 -12.95 9.84
CA GLN A 37 -2.46 -12.64 11.01
C GLN A 37 -1.46 -11.52 10.70
N GLU A 38 -0.78 -11.56 9.56
CA GLU A 38 0.12 -10.48 9.12
C GLU A 38 -0.62 -9.15 8.98
N VAL A 39 -1.84 -9.16 8.40
CA VAL A 39 -2.69 -7.96 8.33
C VAL A 39 -2.96 -7.39 9.73
N LYS A 40 -3.33 -8.25 10.68
CA LYS A 40 -3.59 -7.83 12.06
C LYS A 40 -2.35 -7.25 12.73
N ASP A 41 -1.19 -7.87 12.53
CA ASP A 41 0.05 -7.43 13.17
C ASP A 41 0.55 -6.11 12.59
N ILE A 42 0.43 -5.91 11.27
CA ILE A 42 0.67 -4.62 10.62
C ILE A 42 -0.28 -3.55 11.16
N SER A 43 -1.58 -3.87 11.28
CA SER A 43 -2.56 -2.93 11.84
C SER A 43 -2.24 -2.51 13.27
N LYS A 44 -1.82 -3.45 14.14
CA LYS A 44 -1.41 -3.11 15.52
C LYS A 44 -0.23 -2.12 15.54
N ILE A 45 0.76 -2.33 14.69
CA ILE A 45 1.91 -1.42 14.58
C ILE A 45 1.44 -0.05 14.08
N ARG A 46 0.56 -0.02 13.08
CA ARG A 46 -0.01 1.23 12.54
C ARG A 46 -0.84 1.98 13.58
N GLU A 47 -1.64 1.29 14.39
CA GLU A 47 -2.42 1.90 15.48
C GLU A 47 -1.53 2.63 16.50
N LEU A 48 -0.31 2.15 16.73
CA LEU A 48 0.66 2.81 17.61
C LEU A 48 1.37 3.99 16.93
N LEU A 49 1.74 3.84 15.66
CA LEU A 49 2.59 4.81 14.96
C LEU A 49 1.80 5.95 14.29
N GLU A 50 0.63 5.67 13.74
CA GLU A 50 -0.15 6.65 12.98
C GLU A 50 -0.62 7.83 13.84
N PRO A 51 -1.15 7.67 15.06
CA PRO A 51 -1.54 8.81 15.89
C PRO A 51 -0.35 9.71 16.24
N PHE A 52 0.80 9.10 16.51
CA PHE A 52 2.04 9.83 16.76
C PHE A 52 2.46 10.63 15.52
N ALA A 53 2.56 9.99 14.36
CA ALA A 53 2.91 10.65 13.11
C ALA A 53 1.91 11.77 12.74
N ALA A 54 0.61 11.54 12.95
CA ALA A 54 -0.44 12.53 12.73
C ALA A 54 -0.24 13.75 13.64
N LYS A 55 -0.04 13.55 14.93
CA LYS A 55 0.23 14.64 15.89
C LYS A 55 1.49 15.42 15.51
N GLU A 56 2.58 14.73 15.20
CA GLU A 56 3.84 15.36 14.79
C GLU A 56 3.72 16.17 13.50
N SER A 57 2.79 15.80 12.61
CA SER A 57 2.58 16.51 11.35
C SER A 57 1.85 17.86 11.50
N LEU A 58 1.15 18.10 12.62
CA LEU A 58 0.29 19.27 12.81
C LEU A 58 1.05 20.60 12.74
N SER A 59 2.31 20.63 13.20
CA SER A 59 3.15 21.84 13.16
C SER A 59 3.73 22.14 11.77
N ARG A 60 3.70 21.17 10.86
CA ARG A 60 4.32 21.27 9.52
C ARG A 60 3.30 21.40 8.39
N ILE A 61 2.03 21.07 8.65
CA ILE A 61 0.99 21.09 7.62
C ILE A 61 0.39 22.48 7.43
N SER A 62 0.26 22.91 6.17
CA SER A 62 -0.42 24.17 5.83
C SER A 62 -1.94 24.00 5.83
N ARG A 63 -2.68 25.05 6.19
CA ARG A 63 -4.16 25.04 6.17
C ARG A 63 -4.75 24.60 4.81
N PRO A 64 -4.29 25.11 3.65
CA PRO A 64 -4.82 24.67 2.36
C PRO A 64 -4.61 23.16 2.11
N LYS A 65 -3.47 22.61 2.56
CA LYS A 65 -3.18 21.18 2.43
C LYS A 65 -4.10 20.34 3.31
N LEU A 66 -4.34 20.76 4.55
CA LEU A 66 -5.25 20.09 5.47
C LEU A 66 -6.68 20.05 4.93
N GLU A 67 -7.19 21.17 4.41
CA GLU A 67 -8.52 21.21 3.78
C GLU A 67 -8.60 20.30 2.55
N GLY A 68 -7.53 20.23 1.74
CA GLY A 68 -7.44 19.29 0.63
C GLY A 68 -7.56 17.83 1.07
N ILE A 69 -6.83 17.44 2.14
CA ILE A 69 -6.92 16.08 2.70
C ILE A 69 -8.33 15.79 3.21
N LYS A 70 -8.94 16.73 3.95
CA LYS A 70 -10.30 16.59 4.45
C LYS A 70 -11.32 16.37 3.33
N LYS A 71 -11.22 17.13 2.24
CA LYS A 71 -12.11 17.00 1.08
C LYS A 71 -11.97 15.61 0.42
N GLU A 72 -10.75 15.14 0.18
CA GLU A 72 -10.53 13.81 -0.41
C GLU A 72 -10.98 12.70 0.54
N PHE A 73 -10.78 12.84 1.85
CA PHE A 73 -11.25 11.87 2.85
C PHE A 73 -12.77 11.72 2.82
N ILE A 74 -13.53 12.84 2.80
CA ILE A 74 -14.99 12.81 2.70
C ILE A 74 -15.44 12.10 1.41
N LYS A 75 -14.75 12.35 0.29
CA LYS A 75 -15.05 11.71 -0.99
C LYS A 75 -14.79 10.20 -0.97
N LEU A 76 -13.76 9.74 -0.26
CA LEU A 76 -13.46 8.31 -0.09
C LEU A 76 -14.52 7.63 0.78
N MET A 77 -14.93 8.25 1.89
CA MET A 77 -15.98 7.73 2.79
C MET A 77 -17.36 7.66 2.12
N ALA A 78 -17.62 8.51 1.12
CA ALA A 78 -18.88 8.50 0.38
C ALA A 78 -18.97 7.41 -0.71
N LYS A 79 -17.88 6.69 -1.01
CA LYS A 79 -17.91 5.58 -1.97
C LYS A 79 -18.31 4.28 -1.27
N PRO A 80 -19.36 3.57 -1.72
CA PRO A 80 -19.64 2.22 -1.23
C PRO A 80 -18.48 1.29 -1.56
N GLU A 81 -18.19 0.34 -0.67
CA GLU A 81 -17.08 -0.61 -0.76
C GLU A 81 -17.00 -1.23 -2.17
N THR A 82 -15.94 -0.91 -2.90
CA THR A 82 -15.62 -1.54 -4.18
C THR A 82 -15.15 -2.96 -3.93
N LYS A 83 -15.98 -3.92 -4.38
CA LYS A 83 -15.72 -5.35 -4.69
C LYS A 83 -14.65 -6.05 -3.83
N LYS A 84 -15.05 -7.15 -3.17
CA LYS A 84 -14.14 -8.23 -2.77
C LYS A 84 -13.05 -8.39 -3.83
N ILE A 85 -11.81 -8.08 -3.48
CA ILE A 85 -10.67 -8.53 -4.25
C ILE A 85 -10.64 -10.04 -4.00
N GLU A 86 -11.34 -10.81 -4.84
CA GLU A 86 -11.10 -12.24 -4.94
C GLU A 86 -9.69 -12.39 -5.53
N CYS A 87 -8.69 -12.44 -4.65
CA CYS A 87 -7.36 -12.94 -4.99
C CYS A 87 -7.48 -14.44 -5.27
N ASN A 88 -8.08 -14.79 -6.41
CA ASN A 88 -7.95 -16.13 -6.97
C ASN A 88 -6.56 -16.25 -7.59
N PHE A 89 -5.56 -16.46 -6.74
CA PHE A 89 -4.32 -17.09 -7.17
C PHE A 89 -4.52 -18.59 -7.11
N LEU A 90 -5.15 -19.13 -8.15
CA LEU A 90 -5.07 -20.55 -8.46
C LEU A 90 -3.59 -20.90 -8.68
N LEU A 91 -3.06 -21.76 -7.81
CA LEU A 91 -2.05 -22.73 -8.22
C LEU A 91 -2.75 -23.90 -8.93
#